data_AF-A0A7C7VZT6-F1
#
_entry.id   AF-A0A7C7VZT6-F1
#
_cell.length_a   1.000
_cell.length_b   1.000
_cell.length_c   1.000
_cell.angle_alpha   90.00
_cell.angle_beta   90.00
_cell.angle_gamma   90.00
#
_symmetry.space_group_name_H-M   'P 1'
#
loop_
_entity.id
_entity.type
_entity.pdbx_description
1 polymer ?
#
loop_
_entity_poly.entity_id
_entity_poly.type
_entity_poly.pdbx_seq_one_letter_code
_entity_poly.pdbx_strand_id
1 'polypeptide(L)'
;MSIKITHSTWVNVNLGAIQNNVRLLLKQARTPVMAIVKANAYGHGAVPVARAALEAGVTWCGVARPSEALELRQAGLDCPILLLG
;
A
#
# COMPACT_ATOMS: atom_id res chain seq x y z
N MET A 1 -8.68 -11.07 12.66
CA MET A 1 -7.70 -12.10 13.05
C MET A 1 -6.70 -11.42 13.99
N SER A 2 -6.76 -11.68 15.29
CA SER A 2 -5.83 -11.08 16.26
C SER A 2 -4.52 -11.85 16.23
N ILE A 3 -3.43 -11.18 15.85
CA ILE A 3 -2.08 -11.74 15.95
C ILE A 3 -1.73 -11.76 17.44
N LYS A 4 -1.67 -12.96 18.03
CA LYS A 4 -1.07 -13.12 19.36
C LYS A 4 0.43 -12.89 19.20
N ILE A 5 0.95 -11.81 19.77
CA ILE A 5 2.39 -11.53 19.76
C ILE A 5 3.04 -12.50 20.75
N THR A 6 3.72 -13.52 20.22
CA THR A 6 4.42 -14.55 21.00
C THR A 6 5.94 -14.37 21.00
N HIS A 7 6.45 -13.36 20.28
CA HIS A 7 7.88 -13.09 20.11
C HIS A 7 8.20 -11.63 20.47
N SER A 8 9.42 -11.39 20.96
CA SER A 8 9.91 -10.05 21.34
C SER A 8 10.41 -9.21 20.15
N THR A 9 10.62 -9.83 18.99
CA THR A 9 11.04 -9.15 17.75
C THR A 9 9.83 -8.75 16.90
N TRP A 10 9.79 -7.49 16.48
CA TRP A 10 8.70 -6.93 15.70
C TRP A 10 9.21 -5.83 14.76
N VAL A 11 8.40 -5.47 13.76
CA VAL A 11 8.67 -4.37 12.83
C VAL A 11 7.64 -3.26 13.05
N ASN A 12 8.10 -2.02 13.16
CA ASN A 12 7.21 -0.85 13.20
C ASN A 12 7.08 -0.27 11.80
N VAL A 13 5.86 -0.18 11.27
CA VAL A 13 5.58 0.49 10.01
C VAL A 13 4.83 1.79 10.30
N ASN A 14 5.48 2.93 10.07
CA ASN A 14 4.87 4.23 10.24
C ASN A 14 4.06 4.63 8.99
N LEU A 15 2.74 4.44 9.04
CA LEU A 15 1.85 4.82 7.93
C LEU A 15 1.79 6.34 7.68
N GLY A 16 2.00 7.15 8.72
CA GLY A 16 2.09 8.61 8.58
C GLY A 16 3.31 9.04 7.76
N ALA A 17 4.43 8.33 7.88
CA ALA A 17 5.60 8.55 7.03
C ALA A 17 5.30 8.24 5.56
N ILE A 18 4.56 7.17 5.28
CA ILE A 18 4.12 6.82 3.92
C ILE A 18 3.22 7.91 3.34
N GLN A 19 2.21 8.36 4.12
CA GLN A 19 1.33 9.46 3.70
C GLN A 19 2.12 10.74 3.39
N ASN A 20 3.07 11.11 4.26
CA ASN A 20 3.89 12.30 4.07
C ASN A 20 4.77 12.19 2.81
N ASN A 21 5.39 11.03 2.58
CA ASN A 21 6.19 10.78 1.37
C ASN A 21 5.33 10.89 0.10
N VAL A 22 4.13 10.29 0.10
CA VAL A 22 3.19 10.40 -1.01
C VAL A 22 2.80 11.87 -1.25
N ARG A 23 2.44 12.63 -0.22
CA ARG A 23 2.09 14.06 -0.36
C ARG A 23 3.25 14.88 -0.92
N LEU A 24 4.49 14.58 -0.53
CA LEU A 24 5.68 15.24 -1.08
C LEU A 24 5.87 14.93 -2.57
N LEU A 25 5.71 13.67 -2.96
CA LEU A 25 5.76 13.26 -4.37
C LEU A 25 4.65 13.93 -5.20
N LEU A 26 3.42 13.96 -4.68
CA LEU A 26 2.28 14.59 -5.36
C LEU A 26 2.47 16.10 -5.56
N LYS A 27 3.19 16.80 -4.67
CA LYS A 27 3.53 18.22 -4.86
C LYS A 27 4.46 18.46 -6.07
N GLN A 28 5.25 17.46 -6.45
CA GLN A 28 6.19 17.56 -7.56
C GLN A 28 5.65 16.90 -8.85
N ALA A 29 4.85 15.85 -8.71
CA ALA A 29 4.26 15.14 -9.82
C ALA A 29 3.27 16.04 -10.56
N ARG A 30 3.40 16.10 -11.89
CA ARG A 30 2.42 16.74 -12.79
C ARG A 30 1.45 15.72 -13.42
N THR A 31 1.49 14.48 -12.94
CA THR A 31 0.76 13.33 -13.47
C THR A 31 0.25 12.47 -12.29
N PRO A 32 -0.81 11.68 -12.46
CA PRO A 32 -1.25 10.76 -11.42
C PRO A 32 -0.13 9.82 -10.96
N VAL A 33 -0.06 9.61 -9.64
CA VAL A 33 0.90 8.70 -9.02
C VAL A 33 0.20 7.38 -8.68
N MET A 34 0.90 6.28 -8.95
CA MET A 34 0.49 4.91 -8.59
C MET A 34 1.33 4.42 -7.41
N ALA A 35 0.67 3.86 -6.39
CA ALA A 35 1.37 3.19 -5.29
C ALA A 35 1.67 1.74 -5.68
N ILE A 36 2.95 1.41 -5.83
CA ILE A 36 3.40 0.04 -6.07
C ILE A 36 3.46 -0.69 -4.72
N VAL A 37 2.56 -1.65 -4.52
CA VAL A 37 2.38 -2.37 -3.24
C VAL A 37 2.58 -3.88 -3.37
N LYS A 38 3.28 -4.31 -4.43
CA LYS A 38 3.72 -5.70 -4.60
C LYS A 38 4.60 -6.19 -3.43
N ALA A 39 4.77 -7.50 -3.33
CA ALA A 39 5.54 -8.17 -2.28
C ALA A 39 5.13 -7.71 -0.88
N ASN A 40 3.83 -7.69 -0.60
CA ASN A 40 3.26 -7.23 0.66
C ASN A 40 3.67 -5.78 1.00
N ALA A 41 3.56 -4.86 0.03
CA ALA A 41 4.14 -3.52 0.09
C ALA A 41 5.61 -3.51 0.55
N TYR A 42 6.45 -4.31 -0.12
CA TYR A 42 7.87 -4.44 0.22
C TYR A 42 8.09 -4.87 1.69
N GLY A 43 7.22 -5.73 2.22
CA GLY A 43 7.26 -6.22 3.60
C GLY A 43 6.58 -5.31 4.64
N HIS A 44 6.01 -4.18 4.24
CA HIS A 44 5.37 -3.22 5.16
C HIS A 44 3.88 -3.48 5.41
N GLY A 45 3.26 -4.40 4.66
CA GLY A 45 1.83 -4.71 4.74
C GLY A 45 1.04 -4.09 3.58
N ALA A 46 0.61 -4.90 2.61
CA ALA A 46 -0.04 -4.42 1.38
C ALA A 46 -1.27 -3.55 1.66
N VAL A 47 -2.23 -4.07 2.41
CA VAL A 47 -3.50 -3.38 2.72
C VAL A 47 -3.30 -2.06 3.49
N PRO A 48 -2.60 -2.01 4.65
CA PRO A 48 -2.44 -0.76 5.38
C PRO A 48 -1.64 0.29 4.59
N VAL A 49 -0.61 -0.12 3.84
CA VAL A 49 0.16 0.79 3.00
C VAL A 49 -0.67 1.33 1.83
N ALA A 50 -1.42 0.47 1.15
CA ALA A 50 -2.27 0.89 0.04
C ALA A 50 -3.33 1.90 0.51
N ARG A 51 -3.99 1.65 1.65
CA ARG A 51 -4.93 2.60 2.26
C ARG A 51 -4.28 3.93 2.59
N ALA A 52 -3.14 3.91 3.27
CA ALA A 52 -2.39 5.12 3.61
C ALA A 52 -2.00 5.92 2.36
N ALA A 53 -1.56 5.26 1.29
CA ALA A 53 -1.22 5.93 0.05
C ALA A 53 -2.44 6.55 -0.65
N LEU A 54 -3.57 5.83 -0.68
CA LEU A 54 -4.85 6.30 -1.25
C LEU A 54 -5.39 7.52 -0.48
N GLU A 55 -5.38 7.46 0.85
CA GLU A 55 -5.74 8.60 1.72
C GLU A 55 -4.84 9.82 1.51
N ALA A 56 -3.59 9.60 1.11
CA ALA A 56 -2.65 10.66 0.80
C ALA A 56 -2.79 11.21 -0.63
N GLY A 57 -3.59 10.59 -1.49
CA GLY A 57 -3.97 11.12 -2.81
C GLY A 57 -3.44 10.37 -4.03
N VAL A 58 -2.82 9.19 -3.88
CA VAL A 58 -2.60 8.32 -5.06
C VAL A 58 -3.95 7.80 -5.56
N THR A 59 -4.04 7.48 -6.84
CA THR A 59 -5.31 7.05 -7.45
C THR A 59 -5.29 5.60 -7.95
N TRP A 60 -4.11 4.97 -8.00
CA TRP A 60 -3.91 3.61 -8.49
C TRP A 60 -3.03 2.80 -7.54
N CYS A 61 -3.21 1.48 -7.56
CA CYS A 61 -2.27 0.54 -6.98
C CYS A 61 -1.63 -0.34 -8.07
N GLY A 62 -0.36 -0.70 -7.88
CA GLY A 62 0.36 -1.66 -8.73
C GLY A 62 0.80 -2.87 -7.92
N VAL A 63 0.52 -4.07 -8.42
CA VAL A 63 0.90 -5.36 -7.79
C VAL A 63 1.59 -6.28 -8.78
N ALA A 64 2.24 -7.34 -8.31
CA ALA A 64 2.94 -8.31 -9.16
C ALA A 64 2.09 -9.56 -9.43
N ARG A 65 1.23 -9.98 -8.49
CA ARG A 65 0.47 -11.24 -8.63
C ARG A 65 -1.04 -11.03 -8.50
N PRO A 66 -1.88 -11.83 -9.19
CA PRO A 66 -3.34 -11.78 -9.01
C PRO A 66 -3.77 -11.98 -7.56
N SER A 67 -3.05 -12.80 -6.78
CA SER A 67 -3.33 -13.00 -5.35
C SER A 67 -3.19 -11.71 -4.53
N GLU A 68 -2.22 -10.85 -4.86
CA GLU A 68 -2.03 -9.55 -4.22
C GLU A 68 -3.17 -8.59 -4.60
N ALA A 69 -3.61 -8.60 -5.86
CA ALA A 69 -4.78 -7.81 -6.29
C ALA A 69 -6.06 -8.25 -5.54
N LEU A 70 -6.27 -9.57 -5.41
CA LEU A 70 -7.41 -10.13 -4.69
C LEU A 70 -7.39 -9.75 -3.21
N GLU A 71 -6.22 -9.74 -2.57
CA GLU A 71 -6.07 -9.28 -1.17
C GLU A 71 -6.57 -7.83 -1.01
N LEU A 72 -6.14 -6.92 -1.89
CA LEU A 72 -6.59 -5.52 -1.85
C LEU A 72 -8.11 -5.40 -2.08
N ARG A 73 -8.68 -6.19 -3.00
CA ARG A 73 -10.13 -6.21 -3.26
C ARG A 73 -10.92 -6.75 -2.07
N GLN A 74 -10.48 -7.85 -1.45
CA GLN A 74 -11.11 -8.42 -0.26
C GLN A 74 -11.06 -7.44 0.92
N ALA A 75 -10.01 -6.61 0.97
CA ALA A 75 -9.91 -5.52 1.94
C ALA A 75 -10.79 -4.30 1.59
N GLY A 76 -11.57 -4.31 0.51
CA GLY A 76 -12.48 -3.23 0.13
C GLY A 76 -11.81 -2.02 -0.51
N LEU A 77 -10.65 -2.19 -1.16
CA LEU A 77 -10.03 -1.13 -1.95
C LEU A 77 -10.55 -1.24 -3.38
N ASP A 78 -11.27 -0.20 -3.83
CA ASP A 78 -11.91 -0.16 -5.17
C ASP A 78 -11.13 0.63 -6.22
N CYS A 79 -9.95 1.16 -5.86
CA CYS A 79 -9.09 1.87 -6.82
C CYS A 79 -8.70 0.95 -8.01
N PRO A 80 -8.38 1.50 -9.19
CA PRO A 80 -7.76 0.73 -10.25
C PRO A 80 -6.48 0.02 -9.77
N ILE A 81 -6.36 -1.27 -10.07
CA ILE A 81 -5.20 -2.09 -9.75
C ILE A 81 -4.56 -2.56 -11.06
N LEU A 82 -3.29 -2.20 -11.27
CA LEU A 82 -2.48 -2.70 -12.37
C LEU A 82 -1.70 -3.94 -11.93
N LEU A 83 -1.86 -5.04 -12.68
CA LEU A 83 -0.96 -6.18 -12.60
C LEU A 83 0.28 -5.89 -13.46
N LEU A 84 1.46 -5.81 -12.84
CA LEU A 84 2.70 -5.40 -13.51
C LEU A 84 3.35 -6.52 -14.33
N GLY A 85 3.06 -7.79 -14.01
CA GLY A 85 3.70 -8.98 -14.59
C GLY A 85 3.96 -10.06 -13.56
#